data_AF-A0A9W8AXJ5-F1
#
_entry.id   AF-A0A9W8AXJ5-F1
#
_cell.length_a   1.000
_cell.length_b   1.000
_cell.length_c   1.000
_cell.angle_alpha   90.00
_cell.angle_beta   90.00
_cell.angle_gamma   90.00
#
_symmetry.space_group_name_H-M   'P 1'
#
loop_
_entity.id
_entity.type
_entity.pdbx_description
1 polymer ?
#
loop_
_entity_poly.entity_id
_entity_poly.type
_entity_poly.pdbx_seq_one_letter_code
_entity_poly.pdbx_strand_id
1 'polypeptide(L)'
;MEGDARCRMQIHTSPLRKDLAKGSGYPKRLPRDGSLRGFPLGVRYRNFLASIFANVTTFPFGRDFLMGDSTDKHCNAPITKLMVFTDHPNLVRRSGVLSTIKNCAFETSKHHLLLDEDGMNILPYLLLPLCGSEEFSDEDMDGMPDDIQLLPPDKQREPSEHLRKILVEILVLLTGTREGREYLRLRKVYPVVRTLHLWEKDEDVQEAIECLVQMLMGDEAEDTIS
;
A
#
# COMPACT_ATOMS: atom_id res chain seq x y z
N MET A 1 61.98 23.11 5.96
CA MET A 1 60.94 22.07 6.06
C MET A 1 59.93 22.58 7.08
N GLU A 2 59.02 23.47 6.71
CA GLU A 2 57.73 23.15 6.04
C GLU A 2 56.98 22.08 6.85
N GLY A 3 55.78 22.27 7.37
CA GLY A 3 54.71 23.23 7.11
C GLY A 3 53.40 22.46 7.36
N ASP A 4 52.90 22.44 8.61
CA ASP A 4 51.65 21.73 8.94
C ASP A 4 50.44 22.64 8.65
N ALA A 5 49.93 22.52 7.42
CA ALA A 5 48.75 23.22 6.93
C ALA A 5 47.47 22.54 7.44
N ARG A 6 47.02 22.88 8.65
CA ARG A 6 45.63 22.59 9.07
C ARG A 6 44.67 23.57 8.43
N CYS A 7 44.11 23.18 7.30
CA CYS A 7 42.95 23.81 6.68
C CYS A 7 41.74 23.74 7.65
N ARG A 8 41.50 24.84 8.38
CA ARG A 8 40.23 25.05 9.08
C ARG A 8 39.18 25.45 8.04
N MET A 9 38.40 24.50 7.55
CA MET A 9 37.13 24.83 6.88
C MET A 9 36.21 25.52 7.89
N GLN A 10 36.13 26.84 7.81
CA GLN A 10 35.05 27.61 8.43
C GLN A 10 33.78 27.33 7.61
N ILE A 11 32.97 26.41 8.11
CA ILE A 11 31.64 26.17 7.57
C ILE A 11 30.78 27.37 7.96
N HIS A 12 30.59 28.30 7.02
CA HIS A 12 29.63 29.38 7.18
C HIS A 12 28.23 28.76 7.21
N THR A 13 27.69 28.54 8.42
CA THR A 13 26.31 28.08 8.56
C THR A 13 25.38 29.24 8.23
N SER A 14 24.64 29.11 7.12
CA SER A 14 23.56 30.04 6.72
C SER A 14 22.55 30.26 7.86
N PRO A 15 21.90 31.43 7.95
CA PRO A 15 21.07 31.81 9.10
C PRO A 15 19.76 31.02 9.28
N LEU A 16 19.43 30.09 8.37
CA LEU A 16 18.16 29.36 8.34
C LEU A 16 18.02 28.24 9.39
N ARG A 17 19.00 28.06 10.29
CA ARG A 17 18.98 26.97 11.30
C ARG A 17 18.51 27.37 12.69
N LYS A 18 18.18 28.65 12.94
CA LYS A 18 17.79 29.13 14.29
C LYS A 18 16.29 29.15 14.56
N ASP A 19 15.44 28.96 13.55
CA ASP A 19 13.99 29.07 13.74
C ASP A 19 13.24 27.72 13.87
N LEU A 20 13.93 26.58 13.77
CA LEU A 20 13.32 25.26 14.07
C LEU A 20 13.40 24.83 15.54
N ALA A 21 14.00 25.65 16.42
CA ALA A 21 14.22 25.30 17.82
C ALA A 21 13.20 25.91 18.81
N LYS A 22 12.07 26.42 18.32
CA LYS A 22 10.96 26.87 19.17
C LYS A 22 9.79 25.88 19.09
N GLY A 23 9.69 25.01 20.11
CA GLY A 23 8.42 24.41 20.52
C GLY A 23 8.10 23.00 19.99
N SER A 24 9.02 22.03 20.03
CA SER A 24 8.62 20.65 19.71
C SER A 24 7.91 19.92 20.87
N GLY A 25 7.98 20.41 22.11
CA GLY A 25 7.24 19.79 23.23
C GLY A 25 7.67 18.36 23.60
N TYR A 26 8.69 17.80 22.96
CA TYR A 26 9.17 16.45 23.24
C TYR A 26 10.26 16.45 24.31
N PRO A 27 10.15 15.64 25.36
CA PRO A 27 11.21 15.48 26.34
C PRO A 27 12.39 14.70 25.72
N LYS A 28 13.61 15.08 26.11
CA LYS A 28 14.87 14.56 25.53
C LYS A 28 15.19 13.10 25.92
N ARG A 29 14.38 12.46 26.78
CA ARG A 29 14.56 11.06 27.20
C ARG A 29 13.20 10.40 27.43
N LEU A 30 13.09 9.14 26.98
CA LEU A 30 11.95 8.28 27.29
C LEU A 30 12.03 7.81 28.76
N PRO A 31 10.90 7.62 29.45
CA PRO A 31 10.83 7.03 30.77
C PRO A 31 11.43 5.62 30.78
N ARG A 32 12.14 5.26 31.86
CA ARG A 32 12.77 3.93 32.00
C ARG A 32 11.75 2.80 32.23
N ASP A 33 10.51 3.14 32.54
CA ASP A 33 9.40 2.20 32.77
C ASP A 33 8.63 1.84 31.48
N GLY A 34 9.03 2.40 30.32
CA GLY A 34 8.38 2.17 29.03
C GLY A 34 6.98 2.77 28.89
N SER A 35 6.50 3.53 29.88
CA SER A 35 5.15 4.10 29.86
C SER A 35 5.07 5.31 28.92
N LEU A 36 4.36 5.16 27.79
CA LEU A 36 4.08 6.23 26.83
C LEU A 36 2.87 7.10 27.21
N ARG A 37 2.30 6.91 28.42
CA ARG A 37 1.19 7.74 28.91
C ARG A 37 1.66 9.18 29.08
N GLY A 38 1.15 10.08 28.23
CA GLY A 38 1.44 11.51 28.27
C GLY A 38 2.53 11.99 27.31
N PHE A 39 3.11 11.13 26.47
CA PHE A 39 3.92 11.58 25.34
C PHE A 39 2.99 11.99 24.18
N PRO A 40 2.94 13.27 23.79
CA PRO A 40 2.25 13.65 22.58
C PRO A 40 3.09 13.14 21.40
N LEU A 41 2.98 11.87 21.02
CA LEU A 41 3.42 11.41 19.69
C LEU A 41 2.55 12.19 18.69
N GLY A 42 3.04 13.37 18.29
CA GLY A 42 2.32 14.28 17.42
C GLY A 42 1.88 13.54 16.17
N VAL A 43 0.70 13.89 15.67
CA VAL A 43 0.06 13.27 14.49
C VAL A 43 1.04 13.08 13.32
N ARG A 44 2.04 13.97 13.20
CA ARG A 44 3.13 13.90 12.21
C ARG A 44 4.00 12.64 12.34
N TYR A 45 4.36 12.22 13.56
CA TYR A 45 5.23 11.05 13.78
C TYR A 45 4.50 9.74 13.43
N ARG A 46 3.19 9.68 13.61
CA ARG A 46 2.39 8.48 13.31
C ARG A 46 2.35 8.15 11.82
N ASN A 47 2.49 9.15 10.94
CA ASN A 47 2.51 8.91 9.49
C ASN A 47 3.77 8.15 9.05
N PHE A 48 4.92 8.40 9.69
CA PHE A 48 6.17 7.73 9.37
C PHE A 48 6.26 6.29 9.89
N LEU A 49 5.36 5.89 10.80
CA LEU A 49 5.25 4.48 11.21
C LEU A 49 4.91 3.58 10.02
N ALA A 50 4.15 4.08 9.03
CA ALA A 50 3.86 3.35 7.80
C ALA A 50 5.14 2.97 7.04
N SER A 51 6.12 3.88 6.99
CA SER A 51 7.43 3.61 6.39
C SER A 51 8.25 2.58 7.18
N ILE A 52 8.08 2.53 8.50
CA ILE A 52 8.72 1.49 9.33
C ILE A 52 8.12 0.12 9.01
N PHE A 53 6.79 0.01 8.90
CA PHE A 53 6.13 -1.25 8.52
C PHE A 53 6.54 -1.70 7.11
N ALA A 54 6.68 -0.77 6.16
CA ALA A 54 7.21 -1.07 4.84
C ALA A 54 8.61 -1.67 4.92
N ASN A 55 9.50 -1.11 5.73
CA ASN A 55 10.86 -1.66 5.90
C ASN A 55 10.84 -3.02 6.61
N VAL A 56 10.04 -3.19 7.65
CA VAL A 56 9.96 -4.46 8.40
C VAL A 56 9.44 -5.61 7.53
N THR A 57 8.47 -5.34 6.65
CA THR A 57 7.89 -6.35 5.75
C THR A 57 8.79 -6.75 4.59
N THR A 58 9.95 -6.11 4.40
CA THR A 58 10.97 -6.63 3.48
C THR A 58 11.53 -7.98 3.95
N PHE A 59 11.46 -8.26 5.26
CA PHE A 59 11.88 -9.53 5.84
C PHE A 59 10.70 -10.50 5.99
N PRO A 60 10.87 -11.81 5.72
CA PRO A 60 9.80 -12.82 5.84
C PRO A 60 9.11 -12.79 7.21
N PHE A 61 9.88 -12.74 8.30
CA PHE A 61 9.33 -12.66 9.66
C PHE A 61 8.42 -11.44 9.87
N GLY A 62 8.76 -10.30 9.24
CA GLY A 62 7.92 -9.10 9.32
C GLY A 62 6.60 -9.25 8.56
N ARG A 63 6.63 -9.94 7.41
CA ARG A 63 5.43 -10.29 6.65
C ARG A 63 4.54 -11.24 7.44
N ASP A 64 5.12 -12.29 8.01
CA ASP A 64 4.41 -13.27 8.82
C ASP A 64 3.73 -12.61 10.03
N PHE A 65 4.42 -11.71 10.71
CA PHE A 65 3.84 -10.97 11.82
C PHE A 65 2.62 -10.14 11.41
N LEU A 66 2.68 -9.43 10.28
CA LEU A 66 1.56 -8.58 9.83
C LEU A 66 0.40 -9.36 9.23
N MET A 67 0.66 -10.48 8.57
CA MET A 67 -0.37 -11.39 8.06
C MET A 67 -0.96 -12.27 9.18
N GLY A 68 -0.34 -12.32 10.35
CA GLY A 68 -0.81 -13.14 11.46
C GLY A 68 -0.60 -14.63 11.23
N ASP A 69 -1.07 -15.41 12.21
CA ASP A 69 -1.11 -16.87 12.12
C ASP A 69 -2.39 -17.27 11.36
N SER A 70 -2.29 -18.20 10.40
CA SER A 70 -3.42 -18.67 9.60
C SER A 70 -4.51 -19.37 10.43
N THR A 71 -4.22 -19.66 11.70
CA THR A 71 -5.15 -20.29 12.65
C THR A 71 -6.06 -19.31 13.40
N ASP A 72 -5.77 -18.01 13.37
CA ASP A 72 -6.61 -17.01 14.05
C ASP A 72 -7.83 -16.64 13.19
N LYS A 73 -8.95 -17.30 13.48
CA LYS A 73 -10.25 -17.11 12.80
C LYS A 73 -10.84 -15.70 12.95
N HIS A 74 -10.25 -14.82 13.75
CA HIS A 74 -10.82 -13.52 14.10
C HIS A 74 -10.24 -12.32 13.36
N CYS A 75 -9.55 -12.51 12.22
CA CYS A 75 -9.10 -11.42 11.34
C CYS A 75 -8.24 -10.36 12.06
N ASN A 76 -7.56 -10.77 13.14
CA ASN A 76 -6.75 -9.87 13.98
C ASN A 76 -5.39 -9.55 13.38
N ALA A 77 -5.08 -10.10 12.20
CA ALA A 77 -3.86 -9.85 11.46
C ALA A 77 -3.58 -8.34 11.41
N PRO A 78 -2.43 -7.86 11.92
CA PRO A 78 -2.16 -6.43 12.03
C PRO A 78 -2.31 -5.65 10.71
N ILE A 79 -2.15 -6.31 9.55
CA ILE A 79 -2.36 -5.70 8.22
C ILE A 79 -3.78 -5.18 8.00
N THR A 80 -4.82 -5.80 8.59
CA THR A 80 -6.22 -5.35 8.44
C THR A 80 -6.44 -3.97 9.04
N LYS A 81 -5.65 -3.61 10.06
CA LYS A 81 -5.65 -2.28 10.68
C LYS A 81 -4.86 -1.25 9.89
N LEU A 82 -4.06 -1.67 8.92
CA LEU A 82 -3.24 -0.80 8.07
C LEU A 82 -3.92 -0.48 6.75
N MET A 83 -4.56 -1.46 6.11
CA MET A 83 -5.13 -1.32 4.76
C MET A 83 -6.22 -0.24 4.66
N VAL A 84 -6.93 0.07 5.75
CA VAL A 84 -7.89 1.18 5.81
C VAL A 84 -7.27 2.56 5.52
N PHE A 85 -5.94 2.66 5.51
CA PHE A 85 -5.21 3.89 5.23
C PHE A 85 -4.70 4.00 3.78
N THR A 86 -5.13 3.12 2.86
CA THR A 86 -4.81 3.25 1.43
C THR A 86 -5.35 4.53 0.81
N ASP A 87 -6.43 5.12 1.36
CA ASP A 87 -7.01 6.40 0.92
C ASP A 87 -6.83 7.55 1.96
N HIS A 88 -5.80 7.47 2.79
CA HIS A 88 -5.57 8.48 3.83
C HIS A 88 -5.06 9.83 3.24
N PRO A 89 -5.44 11.02 3.73
CA PRO A 89 -5.01 12.30 3.16
C PRO A 89 -3.50 12.53 3.08
N ASN A 90 -2.73 11.86 3.94
CA ASN A 90 -1.28 11.98 4.00
C ASN A 90 -0.56 10.99 3.08
N LEU A 91 0.19 11.51 2.11
CA LEU A 91 0.96 10.76 1.13
C LEU A 91 1.94 9.74 1.75
N VAL A 92 2.68 10.14 2.80
CA VAL A 92 3.67 9.25 3.46
C VAL A 92 2.98 8.04 4.07
N ARG A 93 1.78 8.24 4.65
CA ARG A 93 1.01 7.13 5.21
C ARG A 93 0.52 6.18 4.13
N ARG A 94 -0.10 6.69 3.05
CA ARG A 94 -0.57 5.87 1.93
C ARG A 94 0.59 5.08 1.31
N SER A 95 1.67 5.76 0.98
CA SER A 95 2.88 5.16 0.41
C SER A 95 3.43 4.03 1.29
N GLY A 96 3.61 4.26 2.60
CA GLY A 96 4.11 3.22 3.50
C GLY A 96 3.16 2.03 3.65
N VAL A 97 1.85 2.27 3.67
CA VAL A 97 0.82 1.20 3.72
C VAL A 97 0.85 0.39 2.43
N LEU A 98 0.86 1.03 1.26
CA LEU A 98 0.91 0.35 -0.03
C LEU A 98 2.21 -0.45 -0.19
N SER A 99 3.36 0.09 0.20
CA SER A 99 4.62 -0.68 0.22
C SER A 99 4.56 -1.87 1.18
N THR A 100 3.93 -1.72 2.34
CA THR A 100 3.73 -2.83 3.29
C THR A 100 2.87 -3.94 2.68
N ILE A 101 1.78 -3.58 2.02
CA ILE A 101 0.88 -4.51 1.34
C ILE A 101 1.60 -5.21 0.18
N LYS A 102 2.29 -4.45 -0.68
CA LYS A 102 3.09 -5.01 -1.78
C LYS A 102 4.12 -6.01 -1.29
N ASN A 103 4.82 -5.68 -0.21
CA ASN A 103 5.77 -6.59 0.42
C ASN A 103 5.10 -7.91 0.85
N CYS A 104 3.91 -7.85 1.46
CA CYS A 104 3.13 -9.03 1.82
C CYS A 104 2.68 -9.83 0.59
N ALA A 105 2.27 -9.15 -0.48
CA ALA A 105 1.81 -9.78 -1.72
C ALA A 105 2.90 -10.51 -2.51
N PHE A 106 4.20 -10.29 -2.22
CA PHE A 106 5.27 -11.14 -2.77
C PHE A 106 5.24 -12.58 -2.25
N GLU A 107 4.57 -12.84 -1.12
CA GLU A 107 4.42 -14.19 -0.57
C GLU A 107 3.21 -14.89 -1.23
N THR A 108 3.43 -15.46 -2.42
CA THR A 108 2.36 -16.09 -3.23
C THR A 108 1.62 -17.20 -2.50
N SER A 109 2.32 -17.93 -1.62
CA SER A 109 1.75 -18.98 -0.76
C SER A 109 0.64 -18.46 0.16
N LYS A 110 0.57 -17.15 0.42
CA LYS A 110 -0.37 -16.50 1.33
C LYS A 110 -1.39 -15.59 0.63
N HIS A 111 -1.48 -15.62 -0.71
CA HIS A 111 -2.50 -14.83 -1.43
C HIS A 111 -3.92 -15.15 -0.99
N HIS A 112 -4.21 -16.43 -0.70
CA HIS A 112 -5.52 -16.84 -0.19
C HIS A 112 -5.90 -16.13 1.12
N LEU A 113 -4.94 -15.80 2.00
CA LEU A 113 -5.21 -15.06 3.24
C LEU A 113 -5.50 -13.58 2.96
N LEU A 114 -4.78 -12.98 2.01
CA LEU A 114 -4.96 -11.57 1.62
C LEU A 114 -6.31 -11.34 0.93
N LEU A 115 -6.76 -12.32 0.13
CA LEU A 115 -8.00 -12.28 -0.65
C LEU A 115 -9.22 -12.84 0.09
N ASP A 116 -9.05 -13.39 1.30
CA ASP A 116 -10.15 -13.95 2.10
C ASP A 116 -11.17 -12.87 2.47
N GLU A 117 -12.41 -12.99 1.96
CA GLU A 117 -13.50 -12.01 2.14
C GLU A 117 -13.98 -11.91 3.59
N ASP A 118 -13.95 -13.04 4.30
CA ASP A 118 -14.27 -13.09 5.72
C ASP A 118 -13.07 -12.65 6.58
N GLY A 119 -11.89 -12.58 5.96
CA GLY A 119 -10.58 -12.43 6.56
C GLY A 119 -9.98 -11.03 6.43
N MET A 120 -8.87 -10.96 5.67
CA MET A 120 -8.19 -9.69 5.42
C MET A 120 -8.90 -8.83 4.40
N ASN A 121 -9.60 -9.44 3.43
CA ASN A 121 -10.38 -8.76 2.39
C ASN A 121 -9.71 -7.50 1.84
N ILE A 122 -8.49 -7.65 1.30
CA ILE A 122 -7.68 -6.49 0.91
C ILE A 122 -8.15 -5.85 -0.41
N LEU A 123 -8.87 -6.61 -1.23
CA LEU A 123 -9.20 -6.22 -2.60
C LEU A 123 -9.95 -4.89 -2.69
N PRO A 124 -11.01 -4.61 -1.90
CA PRO A 124 -11.71 -3.32 -1.95
C PRO A 124 -10.78 -2.14 -1.66
N TYR A 125 -9.83 -2.29 -0.73
CA TYR A 125 -8.88 -1.25 -0.35
C TYR A 125 -7.81 -0.97 -1.43
N LEU A 126 -7.63 -1.89 -2.37
CA LEU A 126 -6.78 -1.71 -3.54
C LEU A 126 -7.55 -1.14 -4.74
N LEU A 127 -8.80 -1.54 -4.94
CA LEU A 127 -9.63 -1.07 -6.05
C LEU A 127 -10.15 0.34 -5.82
N LEU A 128 -10.61 0.66 -4.60
CA LEU A 128 -11.25 1.94 -4.31
C LEU A 128 -10.36 3.16 -4.66
N PRO A 129 -9.04 3.20 -4.37
CA PRO A 129 -8.20 4.31 -4.80
C PRO A 129 -7.98 4.40 -6.32
N LEU A 130 -8.23 3.33 -7.08
CA LEU A 130 -8.13 3.31 -8.54
C LEU A 130 -9.40 3.80 -9.25
N CYS A 131 -10.53 3.85 -8.54
CA CYS A 131 -11.81 4.33 -9.06
C CYS A 131 -11.95 5.86 -8.95
N GLY A 132 -12.55 6.49 -9.96
CA GLY A 132 -13.11 7.84 -9.94
C GLY A 132 -14.62 7.83 -9.72
N SER A 133 -15.31 8.83 -10.28
CA SER A 133 -16.77 8.99 -10.21
C SER A 133 -17.52 8.33 -11.38
N GLU A 134 -16.87 7.38 -12.06
CA GLU A 134 -17.52 6.58 -13.11
C GLU A 134 -18.63 5.67 -12.57
N GLU A 135 -19.59 5.38 -13.44
CA GLU A 135 -20.65 4.39 -13.20
C GLU A 135 -20.32 3.09 -13.93
N PHE A 136 -20.53 1.96 -13.26
CA PHE A 136 -20.41 0.63 -13.85
C PHE A 136 -21.79 0.14 -14.31
N SER A 137 -21.83 -0.69 -15.36
CA SER A 137 -23.08 -1.31 -15.79
C SER A 137 -23.58 -2.33 -14.75
N ASP A 138 -24.88 -2.63 -14.75
CA ASP A 138 -25.46 -3.65 -13.85
C ASP A 138 -24.75 -5.01 -13.96
N GLU A 139 -24.33 -5.39 -15.17
CA GLU A 139 -23.58 -6.63 -15.44
C GLU A 139 -22.14 -6.61 -14.90
N ASP A 140 -21.51 -5.43 -14.88
CA ASP A 140 -20.17 -5.26 -14.32
C ASP A 140 -20.25 -5.19 -12.78
N MET A 141 -21.28 -4.55 -12.22
CA MET A 141 -21.51 -4.48 -10.77
C MET A 141 -21.80 -5.84 -10.14
N ASP A 142 -22.47 -6.75 -10.85
CA ASP A 142 -22.71 -8.12 -10.38
C ASP A 142 -21.38 -8.89 -10.20
N GLY A 143 -20.92 -9.00 -8.95
CA GLY A 143 -19.66 -9.63 -8.55
C GLY A 143 -18.59 -8.64 -8.05
N MET A 144 -18.73 -7.33 -8.29
CA MET A 144 -17.83 -6.34 -7.68
C MET A 144 -17.99 -6.29 -6.15
N PRO A 145 -16.93 -5.94 -5.40
CA PRO A 145 -17.08 -5.56 -4.00
C PRO A 145 -18.09 -4.43 -3.79
N ASP A 146 -18.91 -4.53 -2.74
CA ASP A 146 -19.96 -3.55 -2.43
C ASP A 146 -19.42 -2.12 -2.30
N ASP A 147 -18.21 -1.97 -1.75
CA ASP A 147 -17.53 -0.67 -1.57
C ASP A 147 -17.29 0.10 -2.87
N ILE A 148 -17.33 -0.56 -4.03
CA ILE A 148 -17.04 0.06 -5.34
C ILE A 148 -18.22 0.07 -6.32
N GLN A 149 -19.37 -0.53 -5.99
CA GLN A 149 -20.54 -0.58 -6.88
C GLN A 149 -21.18 0.80 -7.06
N LEU A 150 -21.30 1.59 -5.98
CA LEU A 150 -21.99 2.88 -5.97
C LEU A 150 -21.11 3.98 -5.36
N LEU A 151 -20.24 4.54 -6.19
CA LEU A 151 -19.31 5.59 -5.77
C LEU A 151 -19.98 6.98 -5.80
N PRO A 152 -19.62 7.87 -4.85
CA PRO A 152 -20.17 9.22 -4.83
C PRO A 152 -19.60 10.06 -6.00
N PRO A 153 -20.34 11.08 -6.47
CA PRO A 153 -19.96 11.87 -7.64
C PRO A 153 -18.66 12.68 -7.47
N ASP A 154 -18.24 12.93 -6.23
CA ASP A 154 -16.99 13.61 -5.88
C ASP A 154 -15.81 12.64 -5.71
N LYS A 155 -16.01 11.32 -5.85
CA LYS A 155 -14.94 10.32 -5.74
C LYS A 155 -13.82 10.62 -6.73
N GLN A 156 -12.61 10.78 -6.19
CA GLN A 156 -11.39 10.96 -6.96
C GLN A 156 -10.49 9.74 -6.88
N ARG A 157 -9.76 9.49 -7.97
CA ARG A 157 -8.65 8.52 -7.99
C ARG A 157 -7.50 9.00 -7.11
N GLU A 158 -6.63 8.08 -6.73
CA GLU A 158 -5.36 8.39 -6.08
C GLU A 158 -4.59 9.41 -6.95
N PRO A 159 -4.26 10.61 -6.43
CA PRO A 159 -3.65 11.66 -7.22
C PRO A 159 -2.21 11.36 -7.64
N SER A 160 -1.48 10.51 -6.92
CA SER A 160 -0.09 10.17 -7.25
C SER A 160 0.00 9.02 -8.25
N GLU A 161 0.58 9.28 -9.42
CA GLU A 161 0.90 8.29 -10.47
C GLU A 161 1.66 7.11 -9.88
N HIS A 162 2.68 7.41 -9.06
CA HIS A 162 3.50 6.40 -8.41
C HIS A 162 2.69 5.47 -7.49
N LEU A 163 1.72 6.00 -6.74
CA LEU A 163 0.86 5.17 -5.89
C LEU A 163 -0.17 4.38 -6.70
N ARG A 164 -0.70 4.95 -7.80
CA ARG A 164 -1.53 4.20 -8.76
C ARG A 164 -0.76 3.02 -9.36
N LYS A 165 0.50 3.23 -9.76
CA LYS A 165 1.39 2.15 -10.22
C LYS A 165 1.54 1.06 -9.17
N ILE A 166 1.86 1.41 -7.91
CA ILE A 166 2.02 0.42 -6.83
C ILE A 166 0.73 -0.37 -6.60
N LEU A 167 -0.44 0.27 -6.62
CA LEU A 167 -1.73 -0.41 -6.49
C LEU A 167 -1.92 -1.46 -7.58
N VAL A 168 -1.65 -1.10 -8.84
CA VAL A 168 -1.72 -2.03 -9.97
C VAL A 168 -0.69 -3.15 -9.86
N GLU A 169 0.56 -2.84 -9.46
CA GLU A 169 1.59 -3.85 -9.22
C GLU A 169 1.21 -4.85 -8.12
N ILE A 170 0.49 -4.42 -7.07
CA ILE A 170 -0.04 -5.33 -6.05
C ILE A 170 -1.06 -6.28 -6.67
N LEU A 171 -1.97 -5.78 -7.52
CA LEU A 171 -2.92 -6.63 -8.24
C LEU A 171 -2.21 -7.62 -9.17
N VAL A 172 -1.14 -7.19 -9.86
CA VAL A 172 -0.29 -8.10 -10.67
C VAL A 172 0.33 -9.18 -9.79
N LEU A 173 0.87 -8.83 -8.62
CA LEU A 173 1.42 -9.83 -7.70
C LEU A 173 0.35 -10.86 -7.31
N LEU A 174 -0.87 -10.43 -7.00
CA LEU A 174 -1.99 -11.30 -6.65
C LEU A 174 -2.44 -12.24 -7.79
N THR A 175 -2.08 -11.95 -9.05
CA THR A 175 -2.26 -12.89 -10.18
C THR A 175 -1.19 -13.99 -10.26
N GLY A 176 -0.22 -13.99 -9.33
CA GLY A 176 0.86 -14.99 -9.31
C GLY A 176 0.39 -16.42 -9.06
N THR A 177 -0.82 -16.62 -8.56
CA THR A 177 -1.47 -17.92 -8.39
C THR A 177 -2.70 -18.05 -9.30
N ARG A 178 -3.08 -19.28 -9.63
CA ARG A 178 -4.29 -19.54 -10.42
C ARG A 178 -5.54 -19.13 -9.65
N GLU A 179 -5.62 -19.48 -8.36
CA GLU A 179 -6.71 -19.08 -7.49
C GLU A 179 -6.84 -17.56 -7.40
N GLY A 180 -5.71 -16.85 -7.32
CA GLY A 180 -5.68 -15.39 -7.34
C GLY A 180 -6.25 -14.81 -8.64
N ARG A 181 -5.86 -15.34 -9.80
CA ARG A 181 -6.43 -14.91 -11.11
C ARG A 181 -7.93 -15.16 -11.19
N GLU A 182 -8.37 -16.37 -10.83
CA GLU A 182 -9.79 -16.74 -10.81
C GLU A 182 -10.59 -15.83 -9.89
N TYR A 183 -10.07 -15.55 -8.68
CA TYR A 183 -10.71 -14.66 -7.72
C TYR A 183 -10.80 -13.20 -8.24
N LEU A 184 -9.73 -12.64 -8.81
CA LEU A 184 -9.76 -11.28 -9.37
C LEU A 184 -10.70 -11.17 -10.59
N ARG A 185 -10.82 -12.22 -11.41
CA ARG A 185 -11.83 -12.30 -12.48
C ARG A 185 -13.25 -12.35 -11.92
N LEU A 186 -13.48 -13.21 -10.92
CA LEU A 186 -14.77 -13.36 -10.24
C LEU A 186 -15.23 -12.03 -9.62
N ARG A 187 -14.31 -11.29 -8.99
CA ARG A 187 -14.59 -10.00 -8.35
C ARG A 187 -14.56 -8.79 -9.30
N LYS A 188 -14.63 -9.03 -10.62
CA LYS A 188 -14.77 -7.99 -11.66
C LYS A 188 -13.69 -6.90 -11.58
N VAL A 189 -12.43 -7.29 -11.39
CA VAL A 189 -11.29 -6.36 -11.40
C VAL A 189 -11.05 -5.77 -12.79
N TYR A 190 -11.27 -6.54 -13.86
CA TYR A 190 -11.03 -6.10 -15.23
C TYR A 190 -11.81 -4.82 -15.62
N PRO A 191 -13.14 -4.70 -15.39
CA PRO A 191 -13.87 -3.46 -15.64
C PRO A 191 -13.26 -2.23 -14.96
N VAL A 192 -12.82 -2.34 -13.70
CA VAL A 192 -12.18 -1.25 -12.95
C VAL A 192 -10.89 -0.82 -13.64
N VAL A 193 -10.04 -1.78 -13.99
CA VAL A 193 -8.74 -1.55 -14.61
C VAL A 193 -8.88 -1.03 -16.05
N ARG A 194 -9.90 -1.48 -16.78
CA ARG A 194 -10.25 -0.95 -18.11
C ARG A 194 -10.61 0.53 -18.03
N THR A 195 -11.46 0.92 -17.08
CA THR A 195 -11.83 2.32 -16.90
C THR A 195 -10.64 3.17 -16.43
N LEU A 196 -9.79 2.63 -15.55
CA LEU A 196 -8.54 3.26 -15.18
C LEU A 196 -7.63 3.49 -16.40
N HIS A 197 -7.43 2.49 -17.25
CA HIS A 197 -6.58 2.58 -18.44
C HIS A 197 -7.03 3.69 -19.40
N LEU A 198 -8.34 3.83 -19.61
CA LEU A 198 -8.92 4.89 -20.46
C LEU A 198 -8.71 6.30 -19.90
N TRP A 199 -8.59 6.43 -18.58
CA TRP A 199 -8.39 7.71 -17.90
C TRP A 199 -6.91 8.08 -17.70
N GLU A 200 -6.06 7.08 -17.48
CA GLU A 200 -4.65 7.24 -17.14
C GLU A 200 -3.83 7.80 -18.31
N LYS A 201 -2.84 8.64 -17.99
CA LYS A 201 -1.97 9.29 -18.97
C LYS A 201 -0.49 8.98 -18.75
N ASP A 202 -0.13 8.49 -17.57
CA ASP A 202 1.24 8.10 -17.25
C ASP A 202 1.58 6.75 -17.88
N GLU A 203 2.60 6.73 -18.74
CA GLU A 203 3.01 5.54 -19.52
C GLU A 203 3.40 4.37 -18.61
N ASP A 204 4.08 4.68 -17.50
CA ASP A 204 4.54 3.72 -16.50
C ASP A 204 3.38 3.01 -15.78
N VAL A 205 2.29 3.74 -15.52
CA VAL A 205 1.06 3.16 -14.96
C VAL A 205 0.30 2.38 -16.03
N GLN A 206 0.23 2.88 -17.27
CA GLN A 206 -0.41 2.17 -18.39
C GLN A 206 0.25 0.81 -18.65
N GLU A 207 1.58 0.73 -18.66
CA GLU A 207 2.32 -0.53 -18.81
C GLU A 207 1.97 -1.53 -17.70
N ALA A 208 1.90 -1.07 -16.44
CA ALA A 208 1.50 -1.91 -15.32
C ALA A 208 0.06 -2.43 -15.48
N ILE A 209 -0.85 -1.59 -15.99
CA ILE A 209 -2.23 -1.96 -16.27
C ILE A 209 -2.29 -3.02 -17.38
N GLU A 210 -1.56 -2.82 -18.47
CA GLU A 210 -1.49 -3.78 -19.57
C GLU A 210 -0.97 -5.13 -19.11
N CYS A 211 0.06 -5.14 -18.26
CA CYS A 211 0.56 -6.36 -17.62
C CYS A 211 -0.52 -7.07 -16.80
N LEU A 212 -1.27 -6.33 -15.97
CA LEU A 212 -2.39 -6.89 -15.20
C LEU A 212 -3.47 -7.48 -16.12
N VAL A 213 -3.83 -6.77 -17.19
CA VAL A 213 -4.82 -7.25 -18.17
C VAL A 213 -4.34 -8.54 -18.84
N GLN A 214 -3.07 -8.61 -19.25
CA GLN A 214 -2.49 -9.84 -19.82
C GLN A 214 -2.59 -11.01 -18.83
N MET A 215 -2.31 -10.79 -17.55
CA MET A 215 -2.42 -11.83 -16.52
C MET A 215 -3.86 -12.27 -16.25
N LEU A 216 -4.85 -11.38 -16.39
CA LEU A 216 -6.27 -11.69 -16.18
C LEU A 216 -6.92 -12.37 -17.40
N MET A 217 -6.50 -11.99 -18.60
CA MET A 217 -7.06 -12.46 -19.88
C MET A 217 -6.30 -13.66 -20.45
N GLY A 218 -5.11 -13.96 -19.94
CA GLY A 218 -4.30 -15.09 -20.38
C GLY A 218 -4.96 -16.42 -20.09
N ASP A 219 -4.80 -17.36 -21.04
CA ASP A 219 -5.28 -18.73 -20.89
C ASP A 219 -4.48 -19.44 -19.78
N GLU A 220 -5.17 -20.23 -18.97
CA GLU A 220 -4.52 -21.15 -18.03
C GLU A 220 -3.84 -22.25 -18.84
N ALA A 221 -2.53 -22.46 -18.65
CA ALA A 221 -1.89 -23.63 -19.22
C ALA A 221 -2.57 -24.88 -18.64
N GLU A 222 -2.96 -25.83 -19.49
CA GLU A 222 -3.47 -27.11 -19.03
C GLU A 222 -2.40 -27.75 -18.15
N ASP A 223 -2.67 -27.87 -16.85
CA ASP A 223 -1.85 -28.66 -15.93
C ASP A 223 -1.78 -30.08 -16.51
N THR A 224 -0.74 -30.36 -17.28
CA THR A 224 -0.49 -31.70 -17.80
C THR A 224 -0.01 -32.50 -16.61
N ILE A 225 -0.98 -33.06 -15.87
CA ILE A 225 -0.74 -34.01 -14.79
C ILE A 225 0.16 -35.10 -15.37
N SER A 226 1.42 -35.07 -14.98
CA SER A 226 2.46 -36.04 -15.33
C SER A 226 2.79 -36.85 -14.10
#